data_AF-A0A383AS64-F1
#
_entry.id   AF-A0A383AS64-F1
#
_cell.length_a   1.000
_cell.length_b   1.000
_cell.length_c   1.000
_cell.angle_alpha   90.00
_cell.angle_beta   90.00
_cell.angle_gamma   90.00
#
_symmetry.space_group_name_H-M   'P 1'
#
loop_
_entity.id
_entity.type
_entity.pdbx_description
1 polymer ?
#
loop_
_entity_poly.entity_id
_entity_poly.type
_entity_poly.pdbx_seq_one_letter_code
_entity_poly.pdbx_strand_id
1 'polypeptide(L)'
;MIQEIKTEEKNFPFNDFKNLGYKSHVFGQKSYNGVAFLSKINIDKISLQFIKDKNNQSRIIVGDIKNKSKVIKLINIYVPNGNPIGTEKYEYKKNWYDSFIKKVEKILLENENIIIGGDFNVIPEEIDVYDYKKYENDALFKLEIRKRFR
;
A
#
# COMPACT_ATOMS: atom_id res chain seq x y z
N MET A 1 0.66 1.82 -10.25
CA MET A 1 1.07 1.44 -8.88
C MET A 1 1.25 -0.07 -8.89
N ILE A 2 2.33 -0.59 -8.33
CA ILE A 2 2.63 -2.02 -8.31
C ILE A 2 2.93 -2.43 -6.86
N GLN A 3 2.48 -3.62 -6.48
CA GLN A 3 2.72 -4.27 -5.20
C GLN A 3 3.34 -5.65 -5.45
N GLU A 4 3.90 -6.28 -4.41
CA GLU A 4 4.52 -7.60 -4.50
C GLU A 4 5.64 -7.71 -5.55
N ILE A 5 6.46 -6.67 -5.71
CA ILE A 5 7.60 -6.74 -6.65
C ILE A 5 8.65 -7.78 -6.21
N LYS A 6 8.64 -8.20 -4.93
CA LYS A 6 9.44 -9.29 -4.35
C LYS A 6 10.94 -9.24 -4.64
N THR A 7 11.45 -8.04 -4.88
CA THR A 7 12.82 -7.79 -5.27
C THR A 7 13.39 -6.57 -4.57
N GLU A 8 14.70 -6.58 -4.38
CA GLU A 8 15.45 -5.41 -3.89
C GLU A 8 15.63 -4.39 -5.02
N GLU A 9 15.81 -3.12 -4.67
CA GLU A 9 15.94 -2.04 -5.66
C GLU A 9 17.07 -2.29 -6.67
N LYS A 10 18.23 -2.78 -6.21
CA LYS A 10 19.38 -3.13 -7.09
C LYS A 10 19.06 -4.13 -8.20
N ASN A 11 17.99 -4.92 -8.04
CA ASN A 11 17.56 -5.94 -8.98
C ASN A 11 16.31 -5.51 -9.78
N PHE A 12 15.76 -4.33 -9.49
CA PHE A 12 14.57 -3.85 -10.18
C PHE A 12 14.92 -3.41 -11.61
N PRO A 13 14.12 -3.76 -12.63
CA PRO A 13 14.44 -3.50 -14.04
C PRO A 13 14.18 -2.04 -14.44
N PHE A 14 14.92 -1.10 -13.85
CA PHE A 14 14.78 0.34 -14.11
C PHE A 14 14.96 0.69 -15.59
N ASN A 15 15.94 0.08 -16.26
CA ASN A 15 16.25 0.37 -17.66
C ASN A 15 15.15 -0.10 -18.61
N ASP A 16 14.54 -1.25 -18.35
CA ASP A 16 13.46 -1.77 -19.20
C ASP A 16 12.25 -0.83 -19.16
N PHE A 17 11.85 -0.38 -17.96
CA PHE A 17 10.78 0.60 -17.82
C PHE A 17 11.15 1.98 -18.39
N LYS A 18 12.40 2.42 -18.21
CA LYS A 18 12.90 3.66 -18.79
C LYS A 18 12.85 3.63 -20.32
N ASN A 19 13.22 2.52 -20.95
CA ASN A 19 13.16 2.33 -22.40
C ASN A 19 11.72 2.36 -22.93
N LEU A 20 10.73 2.00 -22.11
CA LEU A 20 9.30 2.14 -22.40
C LEU A 20 8.74 3.55 -22.10
N GLY A 21 9.59 4.49 -21.66
CA GLY A 21 9.23 5.86 -21.33
C GLY A 21 8.67 6.08 -19.92
N TYR A 22 8.85 5.12 -19.01
CA TYR A 22 8.41 5.23 -17.62
C TYR A 22 9.57 5.61 -16.69
N LYS A 23 9.30 6.52 -15.75
CA LYS A 23 10.10 6.69 -14.54
C LYS A 23 9.62 5.70 -13.49
N SER A 24 10.57 5.12 -12.76
CA SER A 24 10.30 4.16 -11.69
C SER A 24 10.72 4.73 -10.34
N HIS A 25 9.88 4.56 -9.33
CA HIS A 25 10.23 4.81 -7.92
C HIS A 25 9.90 3.55 -7.14
N VAL A 26 10.85 3.04 -6.37
CA VAL A 26 10.78 1.67 -5.84
C VAL A 26 11.10 1.67 -4.36
N PHE A 27 10.33 0.90 -3.59
CA PHE A 27 10.71 0.45 -2.27
C PHE A 27 10.71 -1.08 -2.28
N GLY A 28 11.89 -1.67 -2.38
CA GLY A 28 12.07 -3.11 -2.58
C GLY A 28 12.44 -3.86 -1.30
N GLN A 29 12.16 -5.17 -1.28
CA GLN A 29 12.60 -6.11 -0.25
C GLN A 29 12.81 -7.48 -0.91
N LYS A 30 13.90 -8.18 -0.54
CA LYS A 30 14.21 -9.49 -1.10
C LYS A 30 13.10 -10.50 -0.78
N SER A 31 12.61 -11.20 -1.82
CA SER A 31 11.64 -12.31 -1.75
C SER A 31 10.22 -11.96 -1.27
N TYR A 32 10.00 -10.79 -0.67
CA TYR A 32 8.75 -10.43 -0.01
C TYR A 32 8.36 -8.99 -0.33
N ASN A 33 7.06 -8.69 -0.23
CA ASN A 33 6.52 -7.33 -0.28
C ASN A 33 7.01 -6.54 -1.51
N GLY A 34 7.30 -5.26 -1.29
CA GLY A 34 7.82 -4.33 -2.25
C GLY A 34 6.71 -3.61 -3.00
N VAL A 35 6.90 -2.30 -3.17
CA VAL A 35 5.95 -1.42 -3.85
C VAL A 35 6.69 -0.50 -4.81
N ALA A 36 6.04 -0.17 -5.91
CA ALA A 36 6.62 0.71 -6.92
C ALA A 36 5.59 1.63 -7.58
N PHE A 37 6.06 2.82 -7.97
CA PHE A 37 5.40 3.65 -8.97
C PHE A 37 6.11 3.49 -10.30
N LEU A 38 5.34 3.26 -11.37
CA LEU A 38 5.76 3.46 -12.75
C LEU A 38 4.91 4.56 -13.32
N SER A 39 5.53 5.61 -13.86
CA SER A 39 4.79 6.77 -14.36
C SER A 39 5.48 7.43 -15.54
N LYS A 40 4.70 7.85 -16.54
CA LYS A 40 5.16 8.72 -17.63
C LYS A 40 5.19 10.20 -17.24
N ILE A 41 4.44 10.57 -16.19
CA ILE A 41 4.47 11.90 -15.59
C ILE A 41 5.37 11.90 -14.35
N ASN A 42 5.84 13.09 -13.97
CA ASN A 42 6.70 13.23 -12.81
C ASN A 42 5.93 12.98 -11.50
N ILE A 43 6.51 12.21 -10.59
CA ILE A 43 6.04 12.06 -9.22
C ILE A 43 7.11 12.66 -8.32
N ASP A 44 6.77 13.75 -7.65
CA ASP A 44 7.65 14.50 -6.76
C ASP A 44 7.55 14.00 -5.31
N LYS A 45 8.45 14.47 -4.44
CA LYS A 45 8.39 14.26 -2.98
C LYS A 45 8.15 12.80 -2.59
N ILE A 46 8.84 11.88 -3.26
CA ILE A 46 8.77 10.46 -2.96
C ILE A 46 9.19 10.22 -1.51
N SER A 47 8.40 9.43 -0.78
CA SER A 47 8.72 9.00 0.57
C SER A 47 8.41 7.52 0.77
N LEU A 48 9.35 6.83 1.40
CA LEU A 48 9.28 5.40 1.76
C LEU A 48 8.97 5.20 3.25
N GLN A 49 8.94 6.28 4.02
CA GLN A 49 8.76 6.28 5.48
C GLN A 49 7.44 6.96 5.86
N PHE A 50 6.36 6.51 5.24
CA PHE A 50 5.04 7.12 5.43
C PHE A 50 4.52 6.92 6.86
N ILE A 51 4.67 5.70 7.38
CA ILE A 51 4.43 5.33 8.77
C ILE A 51 5.70 4.71 9.36
N LYS A 52 5.82 4.73 10.69
CA LYS A 52 6.89 4.02 11.39
C LYS A 52 6.53 2.53 11.50
N ASP A 53 6.94 1.75 10.52
CA ASP A 53 6.73 0.30 10.55
C ASP A 53 7.72 -0.37 11.52
N LYS A 54 7.22 -1.23 12.42
CA LYS A 54 8.05 -1.92 13.42
C LYS A 54 9.05 -2.89 12.76
N ASN A 55 8.69 -3.44 11.60
CA ASN A 55 9.41 -4.52 10.93
C ASN A 55 10.18 -4.02 9.68
N ASN A 56 10.20 -2.71 9.44
CA ASN A 56 10.80 -2.07 8.26
C ASN A 56 10.38 -2.72 6.93
N GLN A 57 9.11 -3.15 6.80
CA GLN A 57 8.62 -3.83 5.61
C GLN A 57 8.29 -2.83 4.48
N SER A 58 8.65 -3.20 3.24
CA SER A 58 8.46 -2.36 2.04
C SER A 58 7.02 -2.37 1.53
N ARG A 59 6.13 -1.73 2.28
CA ARG A 59 4.67 -1.78 2.04
C ARG A 59 4.03 -0.49 1.58
N ILE A 60 4.72 0.65 1.70
CA ILE A 60 4.14 1.95 1.38
C ILE A 60 5.15 2.81 0.63
N ILE A 61 4.75 3.31 -0.54
CA ILE A 61 5.45 4.37 -1.25
C ILE A 61 4.46 5.49 -1.52
N VAL A 62 4.84 6.72 -1.19
CA VAL A 62 4.02 7.91 -1.44
C VAL A 62 4.76 8.90 -2.31
N GLY A 63 4.01 9.72 -3.03
CA GLY A 63 4.55 10.81 -3.84
C GLY A 63 3.48 11.81 -4.22
N ASP A 64 3.90 12.93 -4.79
CA ASP A 64 3.02 14.03 -5.18
C ASP A 64 2.98 14.14 -6.70
N ILE A 65 1.76 14.22 -7.25
CA ILE A 65 1.53 14.52 -8.66
C ILE A 65 0.88 15.90 -8.75
N LYS A 66 1.40 16.76 -9.62
CA LYS A 66 0.77 18.05 -9.92
C LYS A 66 -0.28 17.87 -11.02
N ASN A 67 -1.50 18.31 -10.75
CA ASN A 67 -2.58 18.39 -11.73
C ASN A 67 -3.13 19.82 -11.74
N LYS A 68 -2.75 20.61 -12.76
CA LYS A 68 -3.03 22.04 -12.84
C LYS A 68 -2.53 22.77 -11.57
N SER A 69 -3.42 23.43 -10.84
CA SER A 69 -3.13 24.11 -9.57
C SER A 69 -3.19 23.20 -8.34
N LYS A 70 -3.59 21.93 -8.49
CA LYS A 70 -3.75 21.00 -7.36
C LYS A 70 -2.56 20.05 -7.26
N VAL A 71 -2.16 19.76 -6.02
CA VAL A 71 -1.21 18.68 -5.70
C VAL A 71 -2.02 17.48 -5.23
N ILE A 72 -1.90 16.35 -5.92
CA ILE A 72 -2.52 15.08 -5.56
C ILE A 72 -1.48 14.23 -4.83
N LYS A 73 -1.76 13.86 -3.58
CA LYS A 73 -0.96 12.90 -2.82
C LYS A 73 -1.31 11.50 -3.31
N LEU A 74 -0.36 10.82 -3.96
CA LEU A 74 -0.49 9.43 -4.36
C LEU A 74 0.10 8.52 -3.28
N ILE A 75 -0.66 7.54 -2.82
CA ILE A 75 -0.28 6.60 -1.77
C ILE A 75 -0.49 5.18 -2.32
N ASN A 76 0.61 4.49 -2.61
CA ASN A 76 0.59 3.08 -3.00
C ASN A 76 0.87 2.19 -1.79
N ILE A 77 -0.07 1.30 -1.49
CA ILE A 77 0.01 0.42 -0.33
C ILE A 77 -0.02 -1.06 -0.71
N TYR A 78 0.66 -1.86 0.10
CA TYR A 78 0.55 -3.32 0.15
C TYR A 78 0.34 -3.74 1.61
N VAL A 79 -0.92 -3.79 2.02
CA VAL A 79 -1.31 -4.03 3.41
C VAL A 79 -0.90 -5.44 3.85
N PRO A 80 -0.48 -5.66 5.11
CA PRO A 80 -0.21 -7.01 5.60
C PRO A 80 -1.42 -7.94 5.45
N ASN A 81 -1.21 -9.14 4.92
CA ASN A 81 -2.27 -10.15 4.77
C ASN A 81 -2.94 -10.50 6.11
N GLY A 82 -2.14 -10.73 7.14
CA GLY A 82 -2.58 -10.93 8.52
C GLY A 82 -2.95 -12.37 8.90
N ASN A 83 -2.96 -13.32 7.97
CA ASN A 83 -3.19 -14.72 8.32
C ASN A 83 -1.93 -15.40 8.92
N PRO A 84 -2.11 -16.42 9.79
CA PRO A 84 -3.40 -16.85 10.35
C PRO A 84 -3.83 -15.96 11.52
N ILE A 85 -5.14 -15.92 11.77
CA ILE A 85 -5.74 -15.22 12.90
C ILE A 85 -5.23 -15.80 14.22
N GLY A 86 -5.11 -14.96 15.25
CA GLY A 86 -4.61 -15.35 16.57
C GLY A 86 -3.08 -15.37 16.68
N THR A 87 -2.38 -14.92 15.64
CA THR A 87 -0.92 -14.77 15.65
C THR A 87 -0.51 -13.31 15.60
N GLU A 88 0.77 -13.05 15.83
CA GLU A 88 1.37 -11.71 15.72
C GLU A 88 1.16 -11.07 14.34
N LYS A 89 0.96 -11.86 13.27
CA LYS A 89 0.68 -11.34 11.92
C LYS A 89 -0.63 -10.58 11.86
N TYR A 90 -1.64 -11.07 12.58
CA TYR A 90 -2.95 -10.44 12.61
C TYR A 90 -2.94 -9.16 13.46
N GLU A 91 -2.26 -9.19 14.60
CA GLU A 91 -2.02 -7.99 15.41
C GLU A 91 -1.20 -6.95 14.64
N TYR A 92 -0.20 -7.39 13.88
CA TYR A 92 0.58 -6.52 13.01
C TYR A 92 -0.30 -5.84 11.95
N LYS A 93 -1.21 -6.56 11.29
CA LYS A 93 -2.17 -5.98 10.34
C LYS A 93 -3.04 -4.89 10.96
N LYS A 94 -3.59 -5.13 12.16
CA LYS A 94 -4.40 -4.14 12.88
C LYS A 94 -3.61 -2.88 13.20
N ASN A 95 -2.43 -3.03 13.79
CA ASN A 95 -1.55 -1.92 14.13
C ASN A 95 -1.06 -1.13 12.90
N TRP A 96 -0.83 -1.84 11.79
CA TRP A 96 -0.48 -1.23 10.51
C TRP A 96 -1.61 -0.34 10.02
N TYR A 97 -2.86 -0.83 10.03
CA TYR A 97 -4.04 -0.04 9.69
C TYR A 97 -4.20 1.18 10.59
N ASP A 98 -4.12 1.00 11.91
CA ASP A 98 -4.31 2.09 12.87
C ASP A 98 -3.25 3.20 12.66
N SER A 99 -2.01 2.82 12.37
CA SER A 99 -0.92 3.75 12.03
C SER A 99 -1.15 4.45 10.69
N PHE A 100 -1.64 3.71 9.69
CA PHE A 100 -1.93 4.22 8.36
C PHE A 100 -3.08 5.24 8.37
N ILE A 101 -4.21 4.88 8.98
CA ILE A 101 -5.40 5.74 9.11
C ILE A 101 -5.03 7.05 9.80
N LYS A 102 -4.38 6.98 10.98
CA LYS A 102 -3.92 8.16 11.72
C LYS A 102 -3.03 9.07 10.88
N LYS A 103 -2.17 8.48 10.04
CA LYS A 103 -1.29 9.26 9.15
C LYS A 103 -2.07 9.91 8.02
N VAL A 104 -3.02 9.21 7.41
CA VAL A 104 -3.88 9.72 6.33
C VAL A 104 -4.77 10.84 6.85
N GLU A 105 -5.42 10.67 7.99
CA GLU A 105 -6.25 11.70 8.64
C GLU A 105 -5.47 13.00 8.85
N LYS A 106 -4.22 12.91 9.35
CA LYS A 106 -3.37 14.09 9.50
C LYS A 106 -3.11 14.80 8.17
N ILE A 107 -2.90 14.06 7.09
CA ILE A 107 -2.63 14.64 5.76
C ILE A 107 -3.91 15.26 5.18
N LEU A 108 -5.08 14.66 5.41
CA LEU A 108 -6.36 15.19 4.94
C LEU A 108 -6.65 16.59 5.49
N LEU A 109 -6.13 16.93 6.68
CA LEU A 109 -6.22 18.28 7.25
C LEU A 109 -5.44 19.32 6.43
N GLU A 110 -4.40 18.90 5.71
CA GLU A 110 -3.51 19.78 4.93
C GLU A 110 -3.81 19.72 3.42
N ASN A 111 -4.27 18.58 2.92
CA ASN A 111 -4.59 18.36 1.51
C ASN A 111 -5.69 17.30 1.34
N GLU A 112 -6.85 17.73 0.86
CA GLU A 112 -8.00 16.86 0.55
C GLU A 112 -7.79 15.98 -0.70
N ASN A 113 -6.81 16.32 -1.56
CA ASN A 113 -6.60 15.63 -2.83
C ASN A 113 -5.67 14.43 -2.64
N ILE A 114 -6.20 13.32 -2.14
CA ILE A 114 -5.45 12.07 -1.92
C ILE A 114 -6.00 10.97 -2.83
N ILE A 115 -5.10 10.21 -3.44
CA ILE A 115 -5.41 8.93 -4.08
C ILE A 115 -4.66 7.85 -3.32
N ILE A 116 -5.42 6.93 -2.70
CA ILE A 116 -4.89 5.72 -2.08
C ILE A 116 -5.23 4.56 -3.01
N GLY A 117 -4.24 3.75 -3.36
CA GLY A 117 -4.49 2.54 -4.12
C GLY A 117 -3.44 1.47 -3.88
N GLY A 118 -3.75 0.26 -4.33
CA GLY A 118 -2.92 -0.91 -4.16
C GLY A 118 -3.72 -2.08 -3.61
N ASP A 119 -3.03 -3.02 -2.98
CA ASP A 119 -3.66 -4.19 -2.40
C ASP A 119 -3.91 -3.96 -0.91
N PHE A 120 -5.18 -3.81 -0.59
CA PHE A 120 -5.67 -3.57 0.75
C PHE A 120 -5.67 -4.83 1.61
N ASN A 121 -5.55 -6.04 1.04
CA ASN A 121 -5.74 -7.29 1.77
C ASN A 121 -6.98 -7.21 2.67
N VAL A 122 -8.13 -6.87 2.10
CA VAL A 122 -9.44 -6.88 2.76
C VAL A 122 -10.46 -7.39 1.76
N ILE A 123 -11.41 -8.16 2.25
CA ILE A 123 -12.64 -8.53 1.53
C ILE A 123 -13.75 -7.67 2.15
N PRO A 124 -14.12 -6.53 1.53
CA PRO A 124 -15.00 -5.54 2.15
C PRO A 124 -16.42 -6.02 2.40
N GLU A 125 -16.96 -6.84 1.51
CA GLU A 125 -18.31 -7.39 1.53
C GLU A 125 -18.33 -8.85 1.08
N GLU A 126 -19.42 -9.56 1.38
CA GLU A 126 -19.62 -10.97 0.97
C GLU A 126 -19.56 -11.15 -0.56
N ILE A 127 -20.04 -10.15 -1.31
CA ILE A 127 -20.06 -10.16 -2.77
C ILE A 127 -18.67 -10.05 -3.40
N ASP A 128 -17.65 -9.62 -2.64
CA ASP A 128 -16.29 -9.43 -3.14
C ASP A 128 -15.50 -10.75 -3.26
N VAL A 129 -16.12 -11.88 -2.89
CA VAL A 129 -15.55 -13.23 -3.03
C VAL A 129 -16.60 -14.21 -3.54
N TYR A 130 -16.13 -15.26 -4.20
CA TYR A 130 -17.01 -16.26 -4.84
C TYR A 130 -17.83 -17.09 -3.82
N ASP A 131 -17.30 -17.29 -2.61
CA ASP A 131 -17.93 -18.07 -1.52
C ASP A 131 -17.46 -17.53 -0.17
N TYR A 132 -18.17 -16.54 0.35
CA TYR A 132 -17.77 -15.82 1.58
C TYR A 132 -17.64 -16.73 2.81
N LYS A 133 -18.38 -17.84 2.86
CA LYS A 133 -18.36 -18.78 3.99
C LYS A 133 -16.98 -19.39 4.20
N LYS A 134 -16.20 -19.59 3.12
CA LYS A 134 -14.81 -20.06 3.20
C LYS A 134 -13.86 -19.05 3.81
N TYR A 135 -14.21 -17.76 3.79
CA TYR A 135 -13.38 -16.68 4.28
C TYR A 135 -13.79 -16.17 5.66
N GLU A 136 -14.81 -16.76 6.30
CA GLU A 136 -15.25 -16.36 7.65
C GLU A 136 -14.12 -16.35 8.68
N ASN A 137 -13.12 -17.22 8.52
CA ASN A 137 -11.93 -17.32 9.36
C ASN A 137 -10.66 -16.76 8.73
N ASP A 138 -10.78 -16.04 7.62
CA ASP A 138 -9.68 -15.34 6.98
C ASP A 138 -9.53 -13.93 7.60
N ALA A 139 -8.28 -13.55 7.89
CA ALA A 139 -7.92 -12.22 8.38
C ALA A 139 -8.39 -11.08 7.46
N LEU A 140 -8.64 -11.33 6.17
CA LEU A 140 -9.11 -10.35 5.19
C LEU A 140 -10.60 -10.03 5.36
N PHE A 141 -11.38 -10.97 5.89
CA PHE A 141 -12.84 -10.85 5.96
C PHE A 141 -13.36 -10.56 7.37
N LYS A 142 -12.50 -10.59 8.40
CA LYS A 142 -12.90 -10.26 9.76
C LYS A 142 -13.46 -8.84 9.87
N LEU A 143 -14.55 -8.73 10.63
CA LEU A 143 -15.31 -7.48 10.81
C LEU A 143 -14.43 -6.33 11.30
N GLU A 144 -13.48 -6.58 12.20
CA GLU A 144 -12.60 -5.54 12.73
C GLU A 144 -11.62 -4.96 11.71
N ILE A 145 -11.25 -5.74 10.69
CA ILE A 145 -10.42 -5.29 9.57
C ILE A 145 -11.29 -4.54 8.56
N ARG A 146 -12.48 -5.08 8.24
CA ARG A 146 -13.46 -4.41 7.37
C ARG A 146 -13.87 -3.03 7.90
N LYS A 147 -14.01 -2.88 9.22
CA LYS A 147 -14.28 -1.59 9.88
C LYS A 147 -13.14 -0.58 9.75
N ARG A 148 -11.88 -1.02 9.67
CA ARG A 148 -10.72 -0.14 9.47
C ARG A 148 -10.54 0.30 8.02
N PHE A 149 -11.06 -0.48 7.09
CA PHE A 149 -11.03 -0.15 5.66
C PHE A 149 -12.03 0.95 5.27
N ARG A 150 -13.12 1.11 6.03
CA ARG A 150 -14.19 2.08 5.79
C ARG A 150 -13.96 3.36 6.57
#